data_AF-A0A419HVF2-F1
#
_entry.id   AF-A0A419HVF2-F1
#
_cell.length_a   1.000
_cell.length_b   1.000
_cell.length_c   1.000
_cell.angle_alpha   90.00
_cell.angle_beta   90.00
_cell.angle_gamma   90.00
#
_symmetry.space_group_name_H-M   'P 1'
#
loop_
_entity.id
_entity.type
_entity.pdbx_description
1 polymer ?
#
loop_
_entity_poly.entity_id
_entity_poly.type
_entity_poly.pdbx_seq_one_letter_code
_entity_poly.pdbx_strand_id
1 'polypeptide(L)'
;MRRTLALVLGLVLLSGCQDTTQTGNSAAPTKTYTSVNDLTGAVVVAVAKAQQAKVDFEADYGDSKFTGTGAARFTGQGIEAQASATLPTNPGQQAKQSQVVISKENFYLKMPPGSGFGDGSKWLKISANGQDFVSKLLGKTLNQIAGQLDIGKTLQQFGAASTLKGSKDETLSGVQTKHYSLEADVQKLAASSTDPLVKAGYDELVKQGVKTAPLELWLNKDDQPVKFTGSTPLSGGKSGSFTATFKDWGQPVVITVPTDAETTTLGGG
;
A
#
# COMPACT_ATOMS: atom_id res chain seq x y z
N MET A 1 -17.67 65.76 41.48
CA MET A 1 -18.57 64.58 41.42
C MET A 1 -17.68 63.33 41.44
N ARG A 2 -17.15 62.91 42.60
CA ARG A 2 -17.67 61.87 43.50
C ARG A 2 -18.32 60.67 42.78
N ARG A 3 -17.57 59.57 42.66
CA ARG A 3 -17.97 58.21 43.06
C ARG A 3 -16.71 57.36 43.38
N THR A 4 -16.47 57.29 44.68
CA THR A 4 -15.83 56.27 45.54
C THR A 4 -15.79 54.85 44.91
N LEU A 5 -14.66 54.13 44.86
CA LEU A 5 -13.81 53.52 45.91
C LEU A 5 -14.14 52.01 46.09
N ALA A 6 -13.19 51.14 45.77
CA ALA A 6 -12.99 49.85 46.45
C ALA A 6 -11.59 49.32 46.10
N LEU A 7 -10.65 49.67 46.96
CA LEU A 7 -9.34 49.08 47.10
C LEU A 7 -9.52 47.73 47.82
N VAL A 8 -9.02 46.63 47.29
CA VAL A 8 -8.77 45.41 48.07
C VAL A 8 -7.31 45.01 47.89
N LEU A 9 -6.56 45.25 48.95
CA LEU A 9 -5.21 44.74 49.20
C LEU A 9 -5.36 43.30 49.69
N GLY A 10 -4.58 42.36 49.14
CA GLY A 10 -4.61 40.96 49.59
C GLY A 10 -3.37 40.18 49.19
N LEU A 11 -2.36 40.24 50.07
CA LEU A 11 -1.30 39.26 50.37
C LEU A 11 -0.52 38.58 49.22
N VAL A 12 0.78 38.90 49.19
CA VAL A 12 1.84 38.02 48.67
C VAL A 12 2.15 36.94 49.71
N LEU A 13 2.12 35.67 49.31
CA LEU A 13 2.85 34.58 49.96
C LEU A 13 3.65 33.82 48.92
N LEU A 14 4.94 33.67 49.22
CA LEU A 14 5.94 32.91 48.49
C LEU A 14 5.68 31.39 48.53
N SER A 15 6.27 30.72 47.55
CA SER A 15 6.75 29.32 47.54
C SER A 15 5.87 28.31 46.80
N GLY A 16 6.42 27.84 45.68
CA GLY A 16 6.02 26.62 45.01
C GLY A 16 6.55 26.59 43.58
N CYS A 17 7.76 26.06 43.37
CA CYS A 17 8.15 25.54 42.07
C CYS A 17 7.08 24.53 41.65
N GLN A 18 6.22 24.90 40.70
CA GLN A 18 5.61 23.91 39.83
C GLN A 18 6.53 23.80 38.64
N ASP A 19 7.37 22.75 38.70
CA ASP A 19 7.87 22.10 37.50
C ASP A 19 6.70 22.00 36.54
N THR A 20 6.75 22.84 35.51
CA THR A 20 5.85 22.71 34.38
C THR A 20 6.29 21.43 33.70
N THR A 21 5.77 20.29 34.16
CA THR A 21 5.73 19.07 33.38
C THR A 21 4.94 19.42 32.15
N GLN A 22 5.71 19.81 31.13
CA GLN A 22 5.34 19.84 29.74
C GLN A 22 4.50 18.58 29.51
N THR A 23 3.19 18.77 29.46
CA THR A 23 2.23 17.74 29.07
C THR A 23 2.65 17.35 27.67
N GLY A 24 3.48 16.31 27.60
CA GLY A 24 3.78 15.60 26.38
C GLY A 24 2.44 15.32 25.74
N ASN A 25 2.29 15.79 24.51
CA ASN A 25 1.10 15.66 23.71
C ASN A 25 0.81 14.15 23.57
N SER A 26 0.08 13.59 24.53
CA SER A 26 -0.13 12.15 24.64
C SER A 26 -1.03 11.77 23.46
N ALA A 27 -0.39 11.26 22.41
CA ALA A 27 -1.10 10.82 21.22
C ALA A 27 -2.21 9.86 21.64
N ALA A 28 -3.40 10.04 21.07
CA ALA A 28 -4.54 9.18 21.36
C ALA A 28 -4.15 7.71 21.13
N PRO A 29 -4.56 6.79 22.02
CA PRO A 29 -4.14 5.40 21.94
C PRO A 29 -4.70 4.74 20.67
N THR A 30 -3.90 3.85 20.08
CA THR A 30 -4.32 3.00 18.96
C THR A 30 -5.30 1.93 19.43
N LYS A 31 -6.36 1.70 18.65
CA LYS A 31 -7.36 0.66 18.94
C LYS A 31 -6.72 -0.72 18.86
N THR A 32 -7.24 -1.68 19.63
CA THR A 32 -6.80 -3.08 19.60
C THR A 32 -7.92 -3.95 19.06
N TYR A 33 -7.57 -4.87 18.16
CA TYR A 33 -8.50 -5.84 17.57
C TYR A 33 -8.04 -7.25 17.93
N THR A 34 -8.98 -8.13 18.27
CA THR A 34 -8.72 -9.54 18.62
C THR A 34 -9.21 -10.51 17.55
N SER A 35 -9.85 -9.98 16.50
CA SER A 35 -10.41 -10.71 15.36
C SER A 35 -9.83 -10.15 14.07
N VAL A 36 -9.45 -11.03 13.14
CA VAL A 36 -8.99 -10.64 11.80
C VAL A 36 -10.11 -9.95 11.00
N ASN A 37 -11.36 -10.37 11.19
CA ASN A 37 -12.50 -9.78 10.49
C ASN A 37 -12.73 -8.34 10.95
N ASP A 38 -12.67 -8.07 12.26
CA ASP A 38 -12.85 -6.72 12.79
C ASP A 38 -11.68 -5.81 12.40
N LEU A 39 -10.45 -6.35 12.46
CA LEU A 39 -9.24 -5.66 12.01
C LEU A 39 -9.34 -5.23 10.55
N THR A 40 -9.63 -6.17 9.66
CA THR A 40 -9.70 -5.89 8.21
C THR A 40 -10.91 -5.03 7.86
N GLY A 41 -12.05 -5.21 8.52
CA GLY A 41 -13.21 -4.36 8.39
C GLY A 41 -12.93 -2.90 8.78
N ALA A 42 -12.22 -2.68 9.88
CA ALA A 42 -11.81 -1.34 10.30
C ALA A 42 -10.89 -0.67 9.28
N VAL A 43 -9.93 -1.41 8.73
CA VAL A 43 -9.04 -0.88 7.67
C VAL A 43 -9.81 -0.52 6.42
N VAL A 44 -10.74 -1.36 5.97
CA VAL A 44 -11.60 -1.07 4.80
C VAL A 44 -12.37 0.24 5.01
N VAL A 45 -12.96 0.43 6.19
CA VAL A 45 -13.66 1.68 6.54
C VAL A 45 -12.71 2.88 6.56
N ALA A 46 -11.51 2.73 7.14
CA ALA A 46 -10.53 3.79 7.22
C ALA A 46 -9.99 4.21 5.84
N VAL A 47 -9.69 3.25 4.97
CA VAL A 47 -9.26 3.48 3.58
C VAL A 47 -10.38 4.14 2.78
N ALA A 48 -11.62 3.67 2.90
CA ALA A 48 -12.76 4.28 2.23
C ALA A 48 -13.05 5.72 2.70
N LYS A 49 -12.78 6.02 3.97
CA LYS A 49 -12.91 7.38 4.54
C LYS A 49 -11.79 8.31 4.08
N ALA A 50 -10.55 7.83 4.03
CA ALA A 50 -9.40 8.65 3.68
C ALA A 50 -9.22 8.81 2.16
N GLN A 51 -9.60 7.80 1.39
CA GLN A 51 -9.63 7.73 -0.09
C GLN A 51 -8.30 7.91 -0.82
N GLN A 52 -7.29 8.57 -0.23
CA GLN A 52 -6.06 8.95 -0.90
C GLN A 52 -4.88 8.77 0.03
N ALA A 53 -3.74 8.31 -0.51
CA ALA A 53 -2.48 8.20 0.21
C ALA A 53 -1.29 8.29 -0.75
N LYS A 54 -0.13 8.65 -0.21
CA LYS A 54 1.15 8.34 -0.83
C LYS A 54 1.61 6.96 -0.37
N VAL A 55 2.30 6.25 -1.25
CA VAL A 55 2.81 4.91 -0.99
C VAL A 55 4.27 4.80 -1.44
N ASP A 56 5.11 4.24 -0.58
CA ASP A 56 6.42 3.75 -0.93
C ASP A 56 6.35 2.22 -0.90
N PHE A 57 6.90 1.54 -1.90
CA PHE A 57 6.87 0.08 -1.97
C PHE A 57 8.23 -0.50 -2.32
N GLU A 58 8.49 -1.67 -1.77
CA GLU A 58 9.66 -2.49 -2.04
C GLU A 58 9.21 -3.94 -2.16
N ALA A 59 9.75 -4.66 -3.13
CA ALA A 59 9.58 -6.09 -3.23
C ALA A 59 10.86 -6.75 -3.71
N ASP A 60 11.17 -7.90 -3.12
CA ASP A 60 12.27 -8.77 -3.48
C ASP A 60 11.67 -10.12 -3.84
N TYR A 61 11.85 -10.56 -5.08
CA TYR A 61 11.42 -11.89 -5.54
C TYR A 61 12.63 -12.72 -5.99
N GLY A 62 13.76 -12.57 -5.28
CA GLY A 62 15.00 -13.26 -5.59
C GLY A 62 15.76 -12.56 -6.71
N ASP A 63 15.54 -12.99 -7.94
CA ASP A 63 16.30 -12.47 -9.10
C ASP A 63 15.77 -11.11 -9.60
N SER A 64 14.72 -10.59 -8.97
CA SER A 64 14.12 -9.30 -9.29
C SER A 64 13.82 -8.53 -8.01
N LYS A 65 14.33 -7.30 -7.94
CA LYS A 65 14.02 -6.34 -6.89
C LYS A 65 13.31 -5.15 -7.49
N PHE A 66 12.31 -4.67 -6.79
CA PHE A 66 11.45 -3.59 -7.20
C PHE A 66 11.37 -2.60 -6.06
N THR A 67 11.64 -1.33 -6.34
CA THR A 67 11.42 -0.25 -5.38
C THR A 67 10.67 0.86 -6.10
N GLY A 68 9.79 1.55 -5.40
CA GLY A 68 9.06 2.63 -5.99
C GLY A 68 8.36 3.52 -4.99
N THR A 69 7.93 4.66 -5.51
CA THR A 69 7.14 5.65 -4.77
C THR A 69 6.00 6.09 -5.65
N GLY A 70 4.88 6.43 -5.04
CA GLY A 70 3.69 6.79 -5.77
C GLY A 70 2.59 7.36 -4.89
N ALA A 71 1.45 7.51 -5.51
CA ALA A 71 0.22 7.93 -4.89
C ALA A 71 -0.94 7.09 -5.42
N ALA A 72 -1.92 6.86 -4.55
CA ALA A 72 -3.11 6.12 -4.86
C ALA A 72 -4.35 6.89 -4.42
N ARG A 73 -5.39 6.78 -5.23
CA ARG A 73 -6.76 7.16 -4.92
C ARG A 73 -7.60 5.88 -4.97
N PHE A 74 -8.09 5.49 -3.81
CA PHE A 74 -8.99 4.36 -3.61
C PHE A 74 -10.42 4.84 -3.82
N THR A 75 -11.05 4.33 -4.86
CA THR A 75 -12.43 4.65 -5.21
C THR A 75 -13.30 3.41 -4.97
N GLY A 76 -14.59 3.59 -4.72
CA GLY A 76 -15.52 2.45 -4.63
C GLY A 76 -15.59 1.61 -5.92
N GLN A 77 -15.04 2.11 -7.03
CA GLN A 77 -15.02 1.46 -8.34
C GLN A 77 -13.65 0.82 -8.67
N GLY A 78 -12.63 0.99 -7.82
CA GLY A 78 -11.27 0.52 -8.08
C GLY A 78 -10.21 1.53 -7.63
N ILE A 79 -8.99 1.39 -8.14
CA ILE A 79 -7.86 2.24 -7.79
C ILE A 79 -7.46 3.13 -8.98
N GLU A 80 -7.18 4.40 -8.71
CA GLU A 80 -6.34 5.22 -9.57
C GLU A 80 -4.99 5.37 -8.90
N ALA A 81 -3.89 5.20 -9.63
CA ALA A 81 -2.57 5.29 -9.05
C ALA A 81 -1.56 5.87 -10.04
N GLN A 82 -0.54 6.53 -9.51
CA GLN A 82 0.66 6.89 -10.26
C GLN A 82 1.86 6.53 -9.43
N ALA A 83 2.83 5.85 -10.04
CA ALA A 83 4.05 5.43 -9.38
C ALA A 83 5.25 5.55 -10.31
N SER A 84 6.40 5.84 -9.71
CA SER A 84 7.71 5.63 -10.33
C SER A 84 8.36 4.44 -9.64
N ALA A 85 8.82 3.47 -10.43
CA ALA A 85 9.41 2.24 -9.95
C ALA A 85 10.75 1.99 -10.65
N THR A 86 11.74 1.51 -9.91
CA THR A 86 12.98 1.00 -10.47
C THR A 86 12.82 -0.50 -10.68
N LEU A 87 12.84 -0.92 -11.95
CA LEU A 87 12.61 -2.31 -12.35
C LEU A 87 13.77 -2.79 -13.24
N PRO A 88 14.27 -4.03 -13.08
CA PRO A 88 15.11 -4.66 -14.10
C PRO A 88 14.30 -4.84 -15.38
N THR A 89 14.78 -4.32 -16.50
CA THR A 89 14.09 -4.48 -17.80
C THR A 89 14.33 -5.84 -18.43
N ASN A 90 15.41 -6.54 -18.03
CA ASN A 90 15.75 -7.91 -18.43
C ASN A 90 16.58 -8.59 -17.30
N PRO A 91 16.59 -9.93 -17.20
CA PRO A 91 17.47 -10.65 -16.28
C PRO A 91 18.93 -10.24 -16.46
N GLY A 92 19.61 -9.92 -15.35
CA GLY A 92 21.03 -9.53 -15.33
C GLY A 92 21.34 -8.11 -15.83
N GLN A 93 20.34 -7.31 -16.22
CA GLN A 93 20.55 -5.90 -16.57
C GLN A 93 20.39 -4.97 -15.37
N GLN A 94 21.03 -3.79 -15.45
CA GLN A 94 20.82 -2.73 -14.48
C GLN A 94 19.35 -2.31 -14.45
N ALA A 95 18.81 -2.21 -13.24
CA ALA A 95 17.47 -1.72 -13.04
C ALA A 95 17.38 -0.25 -13.47
N LYS A 96 16.33 0.08 -14.20
CA LYS A 96 16.09 1.42 -14.70
C LYS A 96 14.73 1.90 -14.20
N GLN A 97 14.58 3.22 -14.11
CA GLN A 97 13.33 3.82 -13.69
C GLN A 97 12.27 3.68 -14.80
N SER A 98 11.12 3.16 -14.42
CA SER A 98 9.89 3.11 -15.20
C SER A 98 8.80 3.90 -14.46
N GLN A 99 7.80 4.36 -15.20
CA GLN A 99 6.64 5.02 -14.62
C GLN A 99 5.38 4.27 -14.96
N VAL A 100 4.45 4.20 -14.01
CA VAL A 100 3.16 3.53 -14.15
C VAL A 100 2.06 4.51 -13.77
N VAL A 101 1.00 4.55 -14.59
CA VAL A 101 -0.27 5.18 -14.22
C VAL A 101 -1.39 4.16 -14.41
N ILE A 102 -2.26 4.04 -13.42
CA ILE A 102 -3.48 3.24 -13.45
C ILE A 102 -4.63 4.24 -13.36
N SER A 103 -5.52 4.20 -14.33
CA SER A 103 -6.68 5.07 -14.34
C SER A 103 -7.84 4.39 -15.06
N LYS A 104 -8.95 4.22 -14.36
CA LYS A 104 -10.13 3.49 -14.84
C LYS A 104 -9.71 2.08 -15.29
N GLU A 105 -9.97 1.75 -16.55
CA GLU A 105 -9.63 0.46 -17.16
C GLU A 105 -8.29 0.48 -17.94
N ASN A 106 -7.49 1.53 -17.77
CA ASN A 106 -6.26 1.72 -18.52
C ASN A 106 -5.03 1.67 -17.61
N PHE A 107 -4.00 1.02 -18.13
CA PHE A 107 -2.65 0.99 -17.61
C PHE A 107 -1.74 1.72 -18.58
N TYR A 108 -0.94 2.63 -18.06
CA TYR A 108 0.04 3.38 -18.83
C TYR A 108 1.42 3.07 -18.26
N LEU A 109 2.31 2.60 -19.12
CA LEU A 109 3.67 2.26 -18.75
C LEU A 109 4.65 3.09 -19.57
N LYS A 110 5.50 3.87 -18.90
CA LYS A 110 6.63 4.53 -19.54
C LYS A 110 7.89 3.73 -19.20
N MET A 111 8.40 3.03 -20.20
CA MET A 111 9.65 2.29 -20.08
C MET A 111 10.83 3.19 -20.47
N PRO A 112 12.01 2.97 -19.88
CA PRO A 112 13.22 3.68 -20.27
C PRO A 112 13.66 3.26 -21.69
N PRO A 113 14.42 4.12 -22.39
CA PRO A 113 15.01 3.78 -23.68
C PRO A 113 15.88 2.51 -23.61
N GLY A 114 15.79 1.69 -24.66
CA GLY A 114 16.52 0.41 -24.76
C GLY A 114 15.94 -0.72 -23.91
N SER A 115 14.71 -0.58 -23.40
CA SER A 115 13.97 -1.65 -22.72
C SER A 115 13.43 -2.73 -23.67
N GLY A 116 13.46 -2.50 -24.99
CA GLY A 116 12.81 -3.34 -25.99
C GLY A 116 11.31 -3.04 -26.18
N PHE A 117 10.74 -2.14 -25.37
CA PHE A 117 9.34 -1.70 -25.46
C PHE A 117 9.28 -0.23 -25.88
N GLY A 118 9.21 0.00 -27.19
CA GLY A 118 9.23 1.35 -27.78
C GLY A 118 10.58 2.06 -27.63
N ASP A 119 10.61 3.33 -28.02
CA ASP A 119 11.81 4.21 -27.95
C ASP A 119 11.94 4.92 -26.58
N GLY A 120 11.00 4.70 -25.66
CA GLY A 120 10.90 5.37 -24.36
C GLY A 120 10.31 6.79 -24.39
N SER A 121 10.03 7.34 -25.57
CA SER A 121 9.50 8.70 -25.71
C SER A 121 8.02 8.78 -25.35
N LYS A 122 7.24 7.72 -25.65
CA LYS A 122 5.79 7.63 -25.40
C LYS A 122 5.45 6.68 -24.27
N TRP A 123 4.24 6.84 -23.73
CA TRP A 123 3.62 5.92 -22.79
C TRP A 123 2.99 4.75 -23.55
N LEU A 124 3.29 3.52 -23.17
CA LEU A 124 2.53 2.37 -23.64
C LEU A 124 1.18 2.36 -22.92
N LYS A 125 0.09 2.48 -23.68
CA LYS A 125 -1.29 2.36 -23.15
C LYS A 125 -1.77 0.92 -23.36
N ILE A 126 -2.25 0.31 -22.29
CA ILE A 126 -2.85 -1.03 -22.28
C ILE A 126 -4.23 -0.90 -21.67
N SER A 127 -5.26 -1.26 -22.42
CA SER A 127 -6.65 -1.16 -21.98
C SER A 127 -7.17 -2.54 -21.62
N ALA A 128 -7.90 -2.67 -20.52
CA ALA A 128 -8.49 -3.95 -20.11
C ALA A 128 -9.38 -4.57 -21.19
N ASN A 129 -10.12 -3.71 -21.91
CA ASN A 129 -11.05 -4.07 -22.97
C ASN A 129 -10.54 -3.68 -24.37
N GLY A 130 -9.22 -3.43 -24.49
CA GLY A 130 -8.61 -3.00 -25.75
C GLY A 130 -8.57 -4.10 -26.80
N GLN A 131 -8.60 -3.68 -28.08
CA GLN A 131 -8.62 -4.60 -29.21
C GLN A 131 -7.25 -4.87 -29.83
N ASP A 132 -6.24 -4.07 -29.46
CA ASP A 132 -4.86 -4.28 -29.87
C ASP A 132 -4.27 -5.55 -29.23
N PHE A 133 -3.19 -6.06 -29.82
CA PHE A 133 -2.58 -7.32 -29.43
C PHE A 133 -2.16 -7.33 -27.96
N VAL A 134 -1.53 -6.25 -27.48
CA VAL A 134 -1.04 -6.19 -26.09
C VAL A 134 -2.18 -6.07 -25.10
N SER A 135 -3.21 -5.27 -25.40
CA SER A 135 -4.41 -5.20 -24.56
C SER A 135 -5.15 -6.54 -24.47
N LYS A 136 -5.29 -7.28 -25.58
CA LYS A 136 -5.87 -8.63 -25.56
C LYS A 136 -5.04 -9.62 -24.74
N LEU A 137 -3.72 -9.48 -24.77
CA LEU A 137 -2.79 -10.36 -24.06
C LEU A 137 -2.73 -10.06 -22.56
N LEU A 138 -2.64 -8.79 -22.18
CA LEU A 138 -2.30 -8.36 -20.81
C LEU A 138 -3.43 -7.66 -20.06
N GLY A 139 -4.49 -7.21 -20.75
CA GLY A 139 -5.54 -6.38 -20.15
C GLY A 139 -6.20 -7.02 -18.93
N LYS A 140 -6.49 -8.32 -18.99
CA LYS A 140 -7.08 -9.06 -17.85
C LYS A 140 -6.13 -9.15 -16.66
N THR A 141 -4.86 -9.49 -16.90
CA THR A 141 -3.83 -9.57 -15.84
C THR A 141 -3.61 -8.21 -15.17
N LEU A 142 -3.63 -7.13 -15.94
CA LEU A 142 -3.48 -5.79 -15.40
C LEU A 142 -4.68 -5.40 -14.52
N ASN A 143 -5.91 -5.70 -14.93
CA ASN A 143 -7.08 -5.51 -14.04
C ASN A 143 -6.94 -6.27 -12.71
N GLN A 144 -6.36 -7.46 -12.73
CA GLN A 144 -6.11 -8.23 -11.51
C GLN A 144 -5.05 -7.55 -10.63
N ILE A 145 -3.98 -7.02 -11.23
CA ILE A 145 -2.98 -6.21 -10.54
C ILE A 145 -3.61 -4.96 -9.91
N ALA A 146 -4.46 -4.21 -10.64
CA ALA A 146 -5.19 -3.07 -10.06
C ALA A 146 -6.02 -3.49 -8.84
N GLY A 147 -6.70 -4.65 -8.91
CA GLY A 147 -7.44 -5.20 -7.78
C GLY A 147 -6.55 -5.50 -6.57
N GLN A 148 -5.32 -5.97 -6.78
CA GLN A 148 -4.35 -6.26 -5.72
C GLN A 148 -3.72 -5.00 -5.11
N LEU A 149 -3.65 -3.91 -5.88
CA LEU A 149 -3.15 -2.62 -5.38
C LEU A 149 -4.17 -1.89 -4.51
N ASP A 150 -5.45 -2.26 -4.57
CA ASP A 150 -6.48 -1.82 -3.63
C ASP A 150 -6.28 -2.49 -2.26
N ILE A 151 -5.54 -1.80 -1.37
CA ILE A 151 -5.13 -2.35 -0.08
C ILE A 151 -6.31 -2.78 0.81
N GLY A 152 -7.47 -2.12 0.69
CA GLY A 152 -8.66 -2.50 1.44
C GLY A 152 -9.17 -3.88 1.00
N LYS A 153 -9.29 -4.10 -0.31
CA LYS A 153 -9.69 -5.40 -0.88
C LYS A 153 -8.65 -6.49 -0.62
N THR A 154 -7.37 -6.15 -0.80
CA THR A 154 -6.27 -7.08 -0.57
C THR A 154 -6.22 -7.56 0.88
N LEU A 155 -6.37 -6.65 1.85
CA LEU A 155 -6.42 -7.04 3.26
C LEU A 155 -7.69 -7.84 3.60
N GLN A 156 -8.83 -7.57 2.97
CA GLN A 156 -10.03 -8.38 3.14
C GLN A 156 -9.83 -9.82 2.64
N GLN A 157 -9.22 -9.98 1.46
CA GLN A 157 -8.89 -11.30 0.90
C GLN A 157 -7.90 -12.06 1.79
N PHE A 158 -6.80 -11.42 2.19
CA PHE A 158 -5.83 -12.03 3.10
C PHE A 158 -6.48 -12.35 4.45
N GLY A 159 -7.33 -11.45 4.96
CA GLY A 159 -8.03 -11.62 6.23
C GLY A 159 -8.87 -12.89 6.29
N ALA A 160 -9.62 -13.18 5.23
CA ALA A 160 -10.42 -14.40 5.13
C ALA A 160 -9.58 -15.69 5.17
N ALA A 161 -8.31 -15.62 4.77
CA ALA A 161 -7.37 -16.73 4.81
C ALA A 161 -6.40 -16.65 5.99
N SER A 162 -6.50 -15.66 6.89
CA SER A 162 -5.49 -15.41 7.93
C SER A 162 -5.99 -15.64 9.35
N THR A 163 -5.03 -15.90 10.24
CA THR A 163 -5.26 -15.93 11.70
C THR A 163 -4.44 -14.83 12.38
N LEU A 164 -5.04 -14.14 13.35
CA LEU A 164 -4.34 -13.15 14.15
C LEU A 164 -3.48 -13.87 15.20
N LYS A 165 -2.18 -13.57 15.25
CA LYS A 165 -1.24 -14.15 16.21
C LYS A 165 -0.97 -13.27 17.41
N GLY A 166 -1.08 -11.96 17.22
CA GLY A 166 -0.90 -11.01 18.30
C GLY A 166 -0.90 -9.58 17.81
N SER A 167 -0.84 -8.67 18.77
CA SER A 167 -0.61 -7.26 18.50
C SER A 167 0.22 -6.61 19.60
N LYS A 168 0.92 -5.53 19.27
CA LYS A 168 1.69 -4.72 20.21
C LYS A 168 1.66 -3.25 19.78
N ASP A 169 1.84 -2.37 20.74
CA ASP A 169 2.06 -0.95 20.43
C ASP A 169 3.50 -0.77 19.93
N GLU A 170 3.65 0.01 18.87
CA GLU A 170 4.94 0.24 18.21
C GLU A 170 4.97 1.64 17.60
N THR A 171 6.11 2.33 17.67
CA THR A 171 6.31 3.62 17.00
C THR A 171 7.11 3.41 15.72
N LEU A 172 6.53 3.73 14.56
CA LEU A 172 7.20 3.69 13.27
C LEU A 172 7.42 5.11 12.75
N SER A 173 8.68 5.51 12.54
CA SER A 173 9.04 6.82 12.00
C SER A 173 8.35 8.00 12.71
N GLY A 174 8.22 7.91 14.04
CA GLY A 174 7.56 8.93 14.87
C GLY A 174 6.02 8.84 14.92
N VAL A 175 5.40 7.90 14.21
CA VAL A 175 3.95 7.64 14.24
C VAL A 175 3.67 6.52 15.24
N GLN A 176 2.77 6.78 16.21
CA GLN A 176 2.26 5.73 17.08
C GLN A 176 1.36 4.78 16.28
N THR A 177 1.66 3.49 16.36
CA THR A 177 0.95 2.44 15.63
C THR A 177 0.59 1.26 16.53
N LYS A 178 -0.44 0.50 16.13
CA LYS A 178 -0.60 -0.87 16.57
C LYS A 178 -0.11 -1.81 15.49
N HIS A 179 0.85 -2.64 15.84
CA HIS A 179 1.41 -3.68 15.00
C HIS A 179 0.63 -4.98 15.22
N TYR A 180 0.16 -5.59 14.15
CA TYR A 180 -0.53 -6.87 14.11
C TYR A 180 0.30 -7.90 13.33
N SER A 181 0.48 -9.08 13.93
CA SER A 181 1.09 -10.24 13.27
C SER A 181 0.02 -11.22 12.87
N LEU A 182 0.01 -11.60 11.60
CA LEU A 182 -0.98 -12.46 10.97
C LEU A 182 -0.27 -13.65 10.31
N GLU A 183 -0.89 -14.82 10.32
CA GLU A 183 -0.47 -15.93 9.45
C GLU A 183 -1.56 -16.23 8.45
N ALA A 184 -1.24 -16.10 7.17
CA ALA A 184 -2.12 -16.48 6.08
C ALA A 184 -1.94 -17.97 5.73
N ASP A 185 -3.04 -18.69 5.61
CA ASP A 185 -3.10 -20.08 5.14
C ASP A 185 -2.95 -20.12 3.62
N VAL A 186 -1.84 -20.70 3.16
CA VAL A 186 -1.47 -20.70 1.73
C VAL A 186 -2.44 -21.54 0.90
N GLN A 187 -2.99 -22.61 1.47
CA GLN A 187 -3.98 -23.45 0.78
C GLN A 187 -5.31 -22.70 0.60
N LYS A 188 -5.75 -21.94 1.60
CA LYS A 188 -6.94 -21.07 1.48
C LYS A 188 -6.72 -19.91 0.51
N LEU A 189 -5.52 -19.32 0.49
CA LEU A 189 -5.16 -18.32 -0.52
C LEU A 189 -5.21 -18.90 -1.94
N ALA A 190 -4.67 -20.11 -2.13
CA ALA A 190 -4.74 -20.81 -3.42
C ALA A 190 -6.17 -21.14 -3.85
N ALA A 191 -7.05 -21.50 -2.91
CA ALA A 191 -8.45 -21.83 -3.18
C ALA A 191 -9.32 -20.60 -3.46
N SER A 192 -9.00 -19.45 -2.86
CA SER A 192 -9.73 -18.19 -3.04
C SER A 192 -9.21 -17.32 -4.19
N SER A 193 -8.01 -17.61 -4.70
CA SER A 193 -7.43 -16.88 -5.83
C SER A 193 -8.18 -17.17 -7.13
N THR A 194 -8.75 -16.12 -7.73
CA THR A 194 -9.40 -16.17 -9.04
C THR A 194 -8.44 -15.95 -10.20
N ASP A 195 -7.23 -15.47 -9.92
CA ASP A 195 -6.16 -15.32 -10.90
C ASP A 195 -5.40 -16.64 -11.06
N PRO A 196 -5.36 -17.23 -12.28
CA PRO A 196 -4.67 -18.49 -12.51
C PRO A 196 -3.16 -18.45 -12.25
N LEU A 197 -2.47 -17.34 -12.51
CA LEU A 197 -1.04 -17.19 -12.28
C LEU A 197 -0.75 -17.07 -10.78
N VAL A 198 -1.52 -16.25 -10.07
CA VAL A 198 -1.40 -16.10 -8.61
C VAL A 198 -1.73 -17.43 -7.92
N LYS A 199 -2.81 -18.09 -8.38
CA LYS A 199 -3.20 -19.41 -7.91
C LYS A 199 -2.08 -20.45 -8.13
N ALA A 200 -1.51 -20.50 -9.33
CA ALA A 200 -0.41 -21.40 -9.64
C ALA A 200 0.81 -21.15 -8.73
N GLY A 201 1.10 -19.88 -8.43
CA GLY A 201 2.10 -19.49 -7.44
C GLY A 201 1.82 -20.11 -6.06
N TYR A 202 0.62 -19.92 -5.52
CA TYR A 202 0.25 -20.53 -4.23
C TYR A 202 0.21 -22.05 -4.26
N ASP A 203 -0.31 -22.67 -5.33
CA ASP A 203 -0.37 -24.12 -5.49
C ASP A 203 1.05 -24.73 -5.50
N GLU A 204 2.04 -24.03 -6.08
CA GLU A 204 3.44 -24.45 -6.04
C GLU A 204 4.00 -24.41 -4.62
N LEU A 205 3.70 -23.37 -3.83
CA LEU A 205 4.09 -23.30 -2.42
C LEU A 205 3.47 -24.44 -1.60
N VAL A 206 2.20 -24.77 -1.85
CA VAL A 206 1.53 -25.90 -1.21
C VAL A 206 2.24 -27.21 -1.54
N LYS A 207 2.63 -27.44 -2.80
CA LYS A 207 3.42 -28.63 -3.20
C LYS A 207 4.78 -28.69 -2.52
N GLN A 208 5.40 -27.54 -2.26
CA GLN A 208 6.65 -27.41 -1.52
C GLN A 208 6.47 -27.58 0.00
N GLY A 209 5.25 -27.83 0.48
CA GLY A 209 4.95 -28.07 1.89
C GLY A 209 4.75 -26.79 2.71
N VAL A 210 4.68 -25.63 2.06
CA VAL A 210 4.44 -24.35 2.73
C VAL A 210 2.98 -24.28 3.14
N LYS A 211 2.75 -24.18 4.45
CA LYS A 211 1.41 -24.14 5.04
C LYS A 211 0.91 -22.72 5.28
N THR A 212 1.81 -21.87 5.79
CA THR A 212 1.49 -20.50 6.20
C THR A 212 2.50 -19.51 5.64
N ALA A 213 2.06 -18.27 5.45
CA ALA A 213 2.88 -17.12 5.11
C ALA A 213 2.67 -16.01 6.14
N PRO A 214 3.72 -15.44 6.73
CA PRO A 214 3.58 -14.36 7.70
C PRO A 214 3.23 -13.06 6.99
N LEU A 215 2.30 -12.32 7.59
CA LEU A 215 1.89 -10.98 7.19
C LEU A 215 1.94 -10.07 8.41
N GLU A 216 2.41 -8.85 8.22
CA GLU A 216 2.51 -7.87 9.30
C GLU A 216 1.84 -6.56 8.86
N LEU A 217 1.02 -6.00 9.73
CA LEU A 217 0.22 -4.80 9.46
C LEU A 217 0.36 -3.81 10.61
N TRP A 218 0.71 -2.57 10.31
CA TRP A 218 0.78 -1.48 11.28
C TRP A 218 -0.32 -0.48 10.97
N LEU A 219 -1.15 -0.18 11.97
CA LEU A 219 -2.25 0.78 11.86
C LEU A 219 -2.00 1.98 12.75
N ASN A 220 -2.31 3.19 12.27
CA ASN A 220 -2.34 4.38 13.12
C ASN A 220 -3.64 4.45 13.94
N LYS A 221 -3.81 5.52 14.73
CA LYS A 221 -4.99 5.74 15.58
C LYS A 221 -6.33 5.83 14.81
N ASP A 222 -6.27 6.08 13.51
CA ASP A 222 -7.43 6.22 12.63
C ASP A 222 -7.70 4.93 11.84
N ASP A 223 -7.07 3.82 12.23
CA ASP A 223 -7.11 2.50 11.59
C ASP A 223 -6.57 2.50 10.14
N GLN A 224 -5.82 3.53 9.76
CA GLN A 224 -5.21 3.62 8.44
C GLN A 224 -3.89 2.82 8.42
N PRO A 225 -3.63 2.03 7.37
CA PRO A 225 -2.36 1.35 7.21
C PRO A 225 -1.20 2.36 7.21
N VAL A 226 -0.17 2.10 8.00
CA VAL A 226 1.11 2.81 7.97
C VAL A 226 2.16 1.95 7.26
N LYS A 227 2.13 0.64 7.51
CA LYS A 227 3.00 -0.33 6.86
C LYS A 227 2.27 -1.65 6.70
N PHE A 228 2.49 -2.33 5.59
CA PHE A 228 2.07 -3.70 5.34
C PHE A 228 3.24 -4.45 4.72
N THR A 229 3.57 -5.62 5.24
CA THR A 229 4.65 -6.47 4.70
C THR A 229 4.27 -7.93 4.79
N GLY A 230 4.89 -8.72 3.92
CA GLY A 230 4.80 -10.16 3.96
C GLY A 230 6.04 -10.78 3.34
N SER A 231 6.23 -12.06 3.63
CA SER A 231 7.23 -12.87 2.97
C SER A 231 6.61 -14.10 2.37
N THR A 232 7.25 -14.63 1.34
CA THR A 232 6.80 -15.83 0.66
C THR A 232 8.02 -16.65 0.29
N PRO A 233 8.09 -17.94 0.65
CA PRO A 233 9.17 -18.80 0.19
C PRO A 233 9.19 -18.86 -1.34
N LEU A 234 10.38 -18.97 -1.90
CA LEU A 234 10.60 -19.12 -3.34
C LEU A 234 11.35 -20.42 -3.59
N SER A 235 11.23 -20.94 -4.82
CA SER A 235 11.96 -22.12 -5.26
C SER A 235 13.48 -21.96 -5.03
N GLY A 236 14.16 -23.07 -4.76
CA GLY A 236 15.61 -23.09 -4.52
C GLY A 236 16.03 -22.55 -3.15
N GLY A 237 15.13 -22.51 -2.18
CA GLY A 237 15.43 -22.09 -0.80
C GLY A 237 15.57 -20.58 -0.61
N LYS A 238 15.21 -19.79 -1.63
CA LYS A 238 15.13 -18.33 -1.53
C LYS A 238 13.83 -17.94 -0.82
N SER A 239 13.73 -16.68 -0.40
CA SER A 239 12.48 -16.10 0.10
C SER A 239 12.29 -14.75 -0.54
N GLY A 240 11.07 -14.48 -0.99
CA GLY A 240 10.65 -13.18 -1.43
C GLY A 240 10.02 -12.40 -0.29
N SER A 241 10.00 -11.09 -0.44
CA SER A 241 9.35 -10.18 0.48
C SER A 241 8.68 -9.04 -0.27
N PHE A 242 7.67 -8.45 0.35
CA PHE A 242 7.09 -7.20 -0.10
C PHE A 242 6.86 -6.29 1.11
N THR A 243 6.98 -4.99 0.90
CA THR A 243 6.68 -3.94 1.88
C THR A 243 5.97 -2.82 1.15
N ALA A 244 4.86 -2.36 1.71
CA ALA A 244 4.19 -1.12 1.33
C ALA A 244 4.10 -0.22 2.57
N THR A 245 4.58 1.01 2.45
CA THR A 245 4.51 2.03 3.50
C THR A 245 3.62 3.16 3.01
N PHE A 246 2.62 3.53 3.80
CA PHE A 246 1.62 4.53 3.43
C PHE A 246 1.79 5.78 4.30
N LYS A 247 1.59 6.93 3.68
CA LYS A 247 1.68 8.25 4.32
C LYS A 247 0.67 9.22 3.73
N ASP A 248 0.46 10.33 4.43
CA ASP A 248 -0.37 11.45 3.97
C ASP A 248 -1.81 11.04 3.61
N TRP A 249 -2.40 10.13 4.39
CA TRP A 249 -3.80 9.71 4.19
C TRP A 249 -4.76 10.91 4.21
N GLY A 250 -5.70 10.94 3.26
CA GLY A 250 -6.69 12.01 3.14
C GLY A 250 -6.17 13.31 2.51
N GLN A 251 -4.86 13.42 2.27
CA GLN A 251 -4.32 14.57 1.55
C GLN A 251 -4.56 14.42 0.05
N PRO A 252 -4.88 15.50 -0.68
CA PRO A 252 -5.04 15.45 -2.12
C PRO A 252 -3.77 14.93 -2.81
N VAL A 253 -3.93 13.95 -3.70
CA VAL A 253 -2.85 13.48 -4.56
C VAL A 253 -3.13 13.81 -6.02
N VAL A 254 -2.07 14.11 -6.77
CA VAL A 254 -2.13 14.34 -8.22
C VAL A 254 -1.80 13.04 -8.92
N ILE A 255 -2.69 12.63 -9.83
CA ILE A 255 -2.50 11.49 -10.72
C ILE A 255 -2.67 12.03 -12.13
N THR A 256 -1.58 12.10 -12.88
CA THR A 256 -1.56 12.63 -14.24
C THR A 256 -1.71 11.49 -15.24
N VAL A 257 -2.88 11.42 -15.87
CA VAL A 257 -3.15 10.44 -16.92
C VAL A 257 -2.53 10.94 -18.23
N PRO A 258 -1.69 10.13 -18.91
CA PRO A 258 -1.14 10.50 -20.21
C PRO A 258 -2.24 10.73 -21.25
N THR A 259 -2.10 11.79 -22.03
CA THR A 259 -3.00 12.08 -23.16
C THR A 259 -2.77 11.10 -24.30
N ASP A 260 -3.74 10.98 -25.22
CA ASP A 260 -3.59 10.07 -26.35
C ASP A 260 -2.36 10.43 -27.22
N ALA A 261 -2.02 11.72 -27.36
CA ALA A 261 -0.82 12.18 -28.06
C ALA A 261 0.50 11.74 -27.40
N GLU A 262 0.50 11.59 -26.08
CA GLU A 262 1.65 11.10 -25.29
C GLU A 262 1.74 9.58 -25.26
N THR A 263 0.72 8.88 -25.76
CA THR A 263 0.64 7.43 -25.73
C THR A 263 0.92 6.77 -27.08
N THR A 264 1.18 5.47 -27.02
CA THR A 264 1.22 4.53 -28.14
C THR A 264 0.59 3.21 -27.70
N THR A 265 0.09 2.43 -28.66
CA THR A 265 -0.21 1.01 -28.48
C THR A 265 0.86 0.19 -29.21
N LEU A 266 1.14 -1.03 -28.75
CA LEU A 266 2.05 -1.94 -29.43
C LEU A 266 1.24 -2.75 -30.45
N GLY A 267 1.48 -2.49 -31.74
CA GLY A 267 0.86 -3.23 -32.85
C GLY A 267 -0.09 -2.45 -33.77
N GLY A 268 -0.09 -1.11 -33.74
CA GLY A 268 -0.85 -0.28 -34.68
C GLY A 268 0.07 0.47 -35.64
N GLY A 269 0.21 -0.04 -36.86
CA GLY A 269 0.35 0.77 -38.07
C GLY A 269 -1.02 0.99 -38.69
#